data_AF-A0A2E0J8A5-F1
#
_entry.id   AF-A0A2E0J8A5-F1
#
_cell.length_a   1.000
_cell.length_b   1.000
_cell.length_c   1.000
_cell.angle_alpha   90.00
_cell.angle_beta   90.00
_cell.angle_gamma   90.00
#
_symmetry.space_group_name_H-M   'P 1'
#
loop_
_entity.id
_entity.type
_entity.pdbx_description
1 polymer ?
#
loop_
_entity_poly.entity_id
_entity_poly.type
_entity_poly.pdbx_seq_one_letter_code
_entity_poly.pdbx_strand_id
1 'polypeptide(L)' 'MPAEEFCAWLKHVDFSERHAARTLQISRTTVAKYRQEGAPAHIGFACAAIALGMPIWQRGTE' A
#
# COMPACT_ATOMS: atom_id res chain seq x y z
N MET A 1 0.93 9.99 -2.47
CA MET A 1 0.83 9.14 -3.66
C MET A 1 -0.48 9.47 -4.36
N PRO A 2 -0.45 10.10 -5.55
CA PRO A 2 -1.65 10.35 -6.36
C PRO A 2 -2.47 9.08 -6.61
N ALA A 3 -3.75 9.25 -6.92
CA ALA A 3 -4.69 8.16 -7.19
C ALA A 3 -4.22 7.23 -8.32
N GLU A 4 -3.64 7.81 -9.39
CA GLU A 4 -3.11 7.07 -10.53
C GLU A 4 -1.96 6.13 -10.12
N GLU A 5 -1.01 6.64 -9.34
CA GLU A 5 0.10 5.84 -8.80
C GLU A 5 -0.40 4.74 -7.88
N PHE A 6 -1.39 5.01 -7.03
CA PHE A 6 -1.97 3.99 -6.17
C PHE A 6 -2.67 2.87 -6.97
N CYS A 7 -3.36 3.23 -8.05
CA CYS A 7 -3.97 2.26 -8.96
C CYS A 7 -2.92 1.47 -9.75
N ALA A 8 -1.83 2.11 -10.18
CA ALA A 8 -0.71 1.45 -10.84
C ALA A 8 -0.02 0.47 -9.88
N TRP A 9 0.16 0.86 -8.62
CA TRP A 9 0.70 0.00 -7.57
C TRP A 9 -0.16 -1.26 -7.38
N LEU A 10 -1.49 -1.12 -7.24
CA LEU A 10 -2.41 -2.27 -7.11
C LEU A 10 -2.26 -3.29 -8.25
N LYS A 11 -2.09 -2.81 -9.48
CA LYS A 11 -1.85 -3.66 -10.66
C LYS A 11 -0.45 -4.29 -10.62
N HIS A 12 0.56 -3.53 -10.22
CA HIS A 12 1.94 -4.00 -10.16
C HIS A 12 2.11 -5.16 -9.16
N VAL A 13 1.46 -5.07 -7.99
CA VAL A 13 1.52 -6.13 -6.97
C VAL A 13 0.42 -7.19 -7.12
N ASP A 14 -0.43 -7.08 -8.15
CA ASP A 14 -1.58 -7.95 -8.42
C ASP A 14 -2.54 -8.09 -7.21
N PHE A 15 -2.80 -6.98 -6.51
CA PHE A 15 -3.67 -6.99 -5.34
C PHE A 15 -5.10 -6.61 -5.69
N SER A 16 -6.05 -7.46 -5.29
CA SER A 16 -7.44 -7.06 -5.14
C SER A 16 -7.60 -6.04 -4.01
N GLU A 17 -8.69 -5.25 -4.00
CA GLU A 17 -8.97 -4.32 -2.90
C GLU A 17 -9.02 -5.00 -1.54
N ARG A 18 -9.53 -6.23 -1.47
CA ARG A 18 -9.59 -7.02 -0.23
C ARG A 18 -8.20 -7.40 0.24
N HIS A 19 -7.31 -7.77 -0.68
CA HIS A 19 -5.93 -8.10 -0.36
C HIS A 19 -5.20 -6.83 0.11
N ALA A 20 -5.24 -5.76 -0.67
CA ALA A 20 -4.62 -4.49 -0.32
C ALA A 20 -5.07 -3.95 1.05
N ALA A 21 -6.36 -4.02 1.35
CA ALA A 21 -6.92 -3.64 2.65
C ALA A 21 -6.28 -4.44 3.82
N ARG A 22 -6.11 -5.76 3.65
CA ARG A 22 -5.46 -6.59 4.67
C ARG A 22 -3.98 -6.28 4.81
N THR A 23 -3.27 -6.13 3.70
CA THR A 23 -1.82 -5.88 3.72
C THR A 23 -1.49 -4.52 4.32
N LEU A 24 -2.26 -3.49 3.95
CA LEU A 24 -2.08 -2.13 4.46
C LEU A 24 -2.77 -1.89 5.82
N GLN A 25 -3.49 -2.89 6.36
CA GLN A 25 -4.25 -2.80 7.60
C GLN A 25 -5.25 -1.62 7.64
N ILE A 26 -5.97 -1.42 6.54
CA ILE A 26 -7.01 -0.39 6.39
C ILE A 26 -8.33 -1.01 5.93
N SER A 27 -9.43 -0.25 5.99
CA SER A 27 -10.71 -0.72 5.47
C SER A 27 -10.74 -0.74 3.94
N ARG A 28 -11.61 -1.57 3.37
CA ARG A 28 -11.89 -1.57 1.92
C ARG A 28 -12.43 -0.23 1.42
N THR A 29 -13.18 0.48 2.26
CA THR A 29 -13.69 1.82 1.93
C THR A 29 -12.56 2.84 1.81
N THR A 30 -11.53 2.74 2.65
CA THR A 30 -10.32 3.57 2.55
C THR A 30 -9.53 3.25 1.27
N VAL A 31 -9.42 1.96 0.88
CA VAL A 31 -8.82 1.59 -0.42
C VAL A 31 -9.58 2.22 -1.59
N ALA A 32 -10.91 2.11 -1.59
CA ALA A 32 -11.75 2.72 -2.62
C ALA A 32 -11.57 4.25 -2.68
N LYS A 33 -11.48 4.91 -1.51
CA LYS A 33 -11.17 6.34 -1.41
C LYS A 33 -9.80 6.68 -2.02
N TYR A 34 -8.76 5.92 -1.71
CA TYR A 34 -7.41 6.17 -2.24
C TYR A 34 -7.29 5.96 -3.75
N ARG A 35 -8.12 5.07 -4.33
CA ARG A 35 -8.23 4.94 -5.79
C ARG A 35 -8.80 6.17 -6.48
N GLN A 36 -9.52 7.04 -5.76
CA GLN A 36 -10.15 8.25 -6.29
C GLN A 36 -9.36 9.51 -5.94
N GLU A 37 -8.97 9.64 -4.67
CA GLU A 37 -8.40 10.86 -4.10
C GLU A 37 -6.87 10.81 -3.95
N GLY A 38 -6.29 9.61 -4.05
CA GLY A 38 -4.90 9.36 -3.71
C GLY A 38 -4.70 9.01 -2.23
N ALA A 39 -3.51 8.50 -1.93
CA ALA A 39 -3.14 8.03 -0.61
C ALA A 39 -2.13 9.01 0.07
N PRO A 40 -2.23 9.19 1.39
CA PRO A 40 -1.29 10.00 2.15
C PRO A 40 0.13 9.41 2.10
N ALA A 41 1.14 10.25 2.39
CA ALA A 41 2.55 9.89 2.22
C ALA A 41 2.96 8.60 2.95
N HIS A 42 2.50 8.38 4.18
CA HIS A 42 2.81 7.16 4.95
C HIS A 42 2.29 5.88 4.28
N ILE A 43 1.14 5.94 3.60
CA ILE A 43 0.64 4.82 2.78
C ILE A 43 1.49 4.64 1.54
N GLY A 44 1.93 5.75 0.91
CA GLY A 44 2.88 5.69 -0.20
C GLY A 44 4.19 4.97 0.17
N PHE A 45 4.75 5.26 1.34
CA PHE A 45 5.92 4.55 1.86
C PHE A 45 5.64 3.07 2.13
N ALA A 46 4.47 2.72 2.70
CA ALA A 46 4.08 1.33 2.89
C ALA A 46 3.94 0.59 1.55
N CYS A 47 3.28 1.18 0.55
CA CYS A 47 3.16 0.63 -0.80
C CYS A 47 4.55 0.39 -1.44
N ALA A 48 5.46 1.35 -1.31
CA ALA A 48 6.83 1.21 -1.82
C ALA A 48 7.59 0.07 -1.12
N ALA A 49 7.51 -0.02 0.20
CA ALA A 49 8.15 -1.11 0.96
C ALA A 49 7.62 -2.48 0.54
N ILE A 50 6.31 -2.62 0.33
CA ILE A 50 5.68 -3.86 -0.15
C ILE A 50 6.15 -4.20 -1.57
N ALA A 51 6.14 -3.25 -2.50
CA ALA A 51 6.54 -3.48 -3.88
C ALA A 51 8.02 -3.88 -4.01
N LEU A 52 8.88 -3.36 -3.13
CA LEU A 52 10.30 -3.71 -3.06
C LEU A 52 10.57 -5.02 -2.30
N GLY A 53 9.54 -5.67 -1.75
CA GLY A 53 9.70 -6.89 -0.96
C GLY A 53 10.52 -6.68 0.32
N MET A 54 10.44 -5.48 0.92
CA MET A 54 11.23 -5.16 2.11
C MET A 54 10.84 -6.10 3.27
N PRO A 55 11.84 -6.64 4.00
CA PRO A 55 11.57 -7.47 5.16
C PRO A 55 10.91 -6.63 6.27
N ILE A 56 10.20 -7.31 7.17
CA ILE A 56 9.69 -6.69 8.40
C ILE A 56 10.88 -6.06 9.14
N TRP A 57 10.70 -4.85 9.65
CA TRP A 57 11.72 -4.18 10.43
C TRP A 57 12.12 -5.06 11.62
N GLN A 58 13.39 -5.44 11.65
CA GLN A 58 14.00 -6.15 12.76
C GLN A 58 14.86 -5.16 13.52
N ARG A 59 14.66 -5.07 14.84
CA ARG A 59 15.60 -4.36 15.70
C ARG A 59 16.92 -5.13 15.61
N GLY A 60 17.98 -4.48 15.16
CA GLY A 60 19.31 -5.08 15.14
C GLY A 60 19.64 -5.58 16.54
N THR A 61 19.80 -6.89 16.68
CA THR A 61 20.40 -7.46 17.88
C THR A 61 21.88 -7.12 17.83
N GLU A 62 22.29 -6.15 18.63
CA GLU A 62 23.69 -5.92 18.99
C GLU A 62 24.27 -7.13 19.73
#